data_AF-A0A8H7DC33-F1
#
_entry.id   AF-A0A8H7DC33-F1
#
_cell.length_a   1.000
_cell.length_b   1.000
_cell.length_c   1.000
_cell.angle_alpha   90.00
_cell.angle_beta   90.00
_cell.angle_gamma   90.00
#
_symmetry.space_group_name_H-M   'P 1'
#
loop_
_entity.id
_entity.type
_entity.pdbx_description
1 polymer ?
#
loop_
_entity_poly.entity_id
_entity_poly.type
_entity_poly.pdbx_seq_one_letter_code
_entity_poly.pdbx_strand_id
1 'polypeptide(L)'
;MRCLWLVTVLSLFQLASAAIVNITVDDQNGGPDGIEISYQPPNSWVQGAIGGCTDCPTPAISNLAYMNTFHGSLFNQGNQKNSQQSPPSAILAFFGSSVSVNCILSNEVSNPVGISRMTFSVDGIQRNTFTYTPTGSSTFQSATVFSSGPLGLANHTLEIKNGATGGGSSLVILDSITYSTDDLTSPSSSALAASQTVQAPDSPPNSSP
;
A
#
# COMPACT_ATOMS: atom_id res chain seq x y z
N MET A 1 -47.69 50.47 11.48
CA MET A 1 -47.05 49.25 12.01
C MET A 1 -47.33 48.10 11.06
N ARG A 2 -46.40 47.80 10.14
CA ARG A 2 -46.47 46.62 9.26
C ARG A 2 -45.11 45.94 9.32
N CYS A 3 -45.05 44.87 10.10
CA CYS A 3 -43.89 44.01 10.26
C CYS A 3 -43.97 42.96 9.15
N LEU A 4 -43.29 43.20 8.03
CA LEU A 4 -43.08 42.16 7.02
C LEU A 4 -41.74 41.49 7.34
N TRP A 5 -41.80 40.40 8.10
CA TRP A 5 -40.65 39.56 8.41
C TRP A 5 -40.27 38.79 7.14
N LEU A 6 -39.22 39.25 6.44
CA LEU A 6 -38.48 38.41 5.50
C LEU A 6 -37.74 37.35 6.35
N VAL A 7 -38.29 36.14 6.41
CA VAL A 7 -37.55 34.98 6.92
C VAL A 7 -36.61 34.54 5.80
N THR A 8 -35.41 35.11 5.80
CA THR A 8 -34.30 34.67 4.94
C THR A 8 -33.84 33.31 5.46
N VAL A 9 -34.28 32.23 4.81
CA VAL A 9 -33.77 30.88 5.06
C VAL A 9 -32.34 30.84 4.55
N LEU A 10 -31.39 31.17 5.42
CA LEU A 10 -29.96 31.02 5.17
C LEU A 10 -29.64 29.52 5.25
N SER A 11 -29.80 28.81 4.13
CA SER A 11 -29.35 27.43 3.99
C SER A 11 -27.85 27.36 4.26
N LEU A 12 -27.50 26.85 5.45
CA LEU A 12 -26.14 26.46 5.82
C LEU A 12 -25.70 25.34 4.87
N PHE A 13 -25.10 25.69 3.74
CA PHE A 13 -24.29 24.76 2.98
C PHE A 13 -23.09 24.39 3.86
N GLN A 14 -23.17 23.25 4.54
CA GLN A 14 -22.01 22.65 5.15
C GLN A 14 -21.06 22.25 4.03
N LEU A 15 -20.01 23.03 3.84
CA LEU A 15 -18.87 22.65 3.01
C LEU A 15 -18.18 21.49 3.72
N ALA A 16 -18.49 20.26 3.30
CA ALA A 16 -17.71 19.09 3.70
C ALA A 16 -16.33 19.20 3.03
N SER A 17 -15.29 19.43 3.84
CA SER A 17 -13.90 19.36 3.38
C SER A 17 -13.42 17.93 3.58
N ALA A 18 -13.27 17.16 2.49
CA ALA A 18 -12.57 15.89 2.53
C ALA A 18 -11.06 16.17 2.56
N ALA A 19 -10.38 15.72 3.62
CA ALA A 19 -8.93 15.78 3.70
C ALA A 19 -8.35 14.50 3.09
N ILE A 20 -7.38 14.64 2.17
CA ILE A 20 -6.62 13.50 1.66
C ILE A 20 -5.51 13.19 2.67
N VAL A 21 -5.45 11.94 3.12
CA VAL A 21 -4.41 11.41 4.01
C VAL A 21 -3.59 10.35 3.30
N ASN A 22 -2.31 10.25 3.66
CA ASN A 22 -1.41 9.23 3.15
C ASN A 22 -1.28 8.09 4.16
N ILE A 23 -1.48 6.86 3.70
CA ILE A 23 -1.32 5.64 4.47
C ILE A 23 -0.12 4.88 3.90
N THR A 24 0.86 4.61 4.76
CA THR A 24 2.02 3.79 4.41
C THR A 24 1.82 2.38 4.93
N VAL A 25 1.99 1.42 4.03
CA VAL A 25 2.01 -0.03 4.29
C VAL A 25 3.47 -0.46 4.30
N ASP A 26 3.90 -0.96 5.45
CA ASP A 26 5.21 -1.58 5.62
C ASP A 26 5.24 -2.94 4.93
N ASP A 27 6.39 -3.33 4.39
CA ASP A 27 6.55 -4.59 3.67
C ASP A 27 6.29 -5.83 4.55
N GLN A 28 6.55 -5.75 5.86
CA GLN A 28 6.44 -6.88 6.78
C GLN A 28 5.30 -6.73 7.78
N ASN A 29 5.14 -5.52 8.32
CA ASN A 29 4.22 -5.22 9.40
C ASN A 29 2.86 -4.72 8.88
N GLY A 30 2.72 -4.53 7.57
CA GLY A 30 1.50 -4.06 6.94
C GLY A 30 1.20 -2.59 7.22
N GLY A 31 -0.05 -2.21 6.99
CA GLY A 31 -0.60 -0.90 7.29
C GLY A 31 -1.74 -0.98 8.32
N PRO A 32 -2.40 0.15 8.59
CA PRO A 32 -3.64 0.18 9.37
C PRO A 32 -4.68 -0.82 8.83
N ASP A 33 -5.56 -1.28 9.72
CA ASP A 33 -6.69 -2.17 9.39
C ASP A 33 -6.30 -3.53 8.80
N GLY A 34 -5.05 -3.97 8.98
CA GLY A 34 -4.58 -5.29 8.56
C GLY A 34 -4.29 -5.40 7.06
N ILE A 35 -4.09 -4.26 6.39
CA ILE A 35 -3.64 -4.24 4.98
C ILE A 35 -2.20 -4.75 4.91
N GLU A 36 -1.96 -5.77 4.10
CA GLU A 36 -0.64 -6.40 3.94
C GLU A 36 -0.29 -6.62 2.47
N ILE A 37 1.01 -6.71 2.18
CA ILE A 37 1.51 -7.03 0.83
C ILE A 37 1.50 -8.56 0.64
N SER A 38 0.83 -9.02 -0.41
CA SER A 38 0.83 -10.43 -0.81
C SER A 38 2.00 -10.73 -1.75
N TYR A 39 2.89 -11.62 -1.34
CA TYR A 39 4.06 -12.04 -2.11
C TYR A 39 3.83 -13.34 -2.89
N GLN A 40 4.16 -13.35 -4.19
CA GLN A 40 3.92 -14.50 -5.07
C GLN A 40 5.13 -14.83 -5.98
N PRO A 41 5.61 -16.09 -6.02
CA PRO A 41 5.34 -17.09 -4.98
C PRO A 41 6.01 -16.63 -3.66
N PRO A 42 5.49 -17.06 -2.48
CA PRO A 42 5.95 -16.54 -1.19
C PRO A 42 7.45 -16.72 -0.95
N ASN A 43 8.04 -17.83 -1.43
CA ASN A 43 9.45 -18.14 -1.25
C ASN A 43 10.41 -17.36 -2.18
N SER A 44 9.90 -16.55 -3.11
CA SER A 44 10.71 -15.66 -3.95
C SER A 44 10.93 -14.28 -3.35
N TRP A 45 10.32 -14.00 -2.19
CA TRP A 45 10.46 -12.78 -1.42
C TRP A 45 10.96 -13.16 -0.04
N VAL A 46 12.13 -12.67 0.34
CA VAL A 46 12.81 -13.06 1.57
C VAL A 46 12.82 -11.88 2.53
N GLN A 47 12.22 -12.05 3.69
CA GLN A 47 12.21 -11.02 4.73
C GLN A 47 13.61 -10.75 5.26
N GLY A 48 13.99 -9.46 5.32
CA GLY A 48 15.23 -8.98 5.91
C GLY A 48 16.51 -9.45 5.22
N ALA A 49 16.41 -10.03 4.02
CA ALA A 49 17.55 -10.54 3.28
C ALA A 49 17.32 -10.44 1.77
N ILE A 50 18.41 -10.55 1.01
CA ILE A 50 18.33 -10.71 -0.45
C ILE A 50 18.55 -12.18 -0.75
N GLY A 51 17.54 -12.85 -1.32
CA GLY A 51 17.59 -14.30 -1.56
C GLY A 51 18.85 -14.72 -2.32
N GLY A 52 19.58 -15.73 -1.83
CA GLY A 52 20.82 -16.19 -2.45
C GLY A 52 22.07 -15.36 -2.14
N CYS A 53 21.97 -14.36 -1.26
CA CYS A 53 23.11 -13.59 -0.77
C CYS A 53 23.37 -13.86 0.72
N THR A 54 24.53 -14.43 1.05
CA THR A 54 24.93 -14.72 2.44
C THR A 54 25.56 -13.53 3.14
N ASP A 55 26.32 -12.70 2.41
CA ASP A 55 27.14 -11.62 2.97
C ASP A 55 26.59 -10.23 2.65
N CYS A 56 25.29 -10.12 2.36
CA CYS A 56 24.67 -8.84 2.10
C CYS A 56 24.65 -7.99 3.37
N PRO A 57 24.92 -6.67 3.28
CA PRO A 57 24.96 -5.80 4.45
C PRO A 57 23.53 -5.47 4.92
N THR A 58 22.81 -6.47 5.43
CA THR A 58 21.42 -6.35 5.90
C THR A 58 21.21 -5.22 6.90
N PRO A 59 22.14 -4.91 7.85
CA PRO A 59 21.94 -3.76 8.74
C PRO A 59 21.93 -2.42 8.00
N ALA A 60 22.75 -2.27 6.95
CA ALA A 60 22.79 -1.05 6.16
C ALA A 60 21.50 -0.87 5.34
N ILE A 61 20.92 -1.97 4.85
CA ILE A 61 19.65 -1.97 4.12
C ILE A 61 18.50 -1.65 5.08
N SER A 62 18.41 -2.34 6.22
CA SER A 62 17.37 -2.10 7.21
C SER A 62 17.34 -0.65 7.71
N ASN A 63 18.50 -0.01 7.93
CA ASN A 63 18.53 1.40 8.36
C ASN A 63 17.96 2.41 7.35
N LEU A 64 17.79 2.00 6.08
CA LEU A 64 17.16 2.82 5.04
C LEU A 64 15.67 2.56 4.91
N ALA A 65 15.20 1.44 5.45
CA ALA A 65 13.85 0.96 5.24
C ALA A 65 12.88 1.55 6.27
N TYR A 66 11.65 1.76 5.84
CA TYR A 66 10.53 2.04 6.72
C TYR A 66 10.43 0.93 7.77
N MET A 67 10.27 1.33 9.03
CA MET A 67 10.24 0.43 10.19
C MET A 67 11.42 -0.56 10.31
N ASN A 68 12.53 -0.32 9.60
CA ASN A 68 13.70 -1.17 9.49
C ASN A 68 13.47 -2.57 8.89
N THR A 69 12.39 -2.76 8.15
CA THR A 69 12.00 -4.02 7.50
C THR A 69 12.04 -3.89 5.98
N PHE A 70 12.33 -5.00 5.30
CA PHE A 70 12.32 -5.05 3.83
C PHE A 70 12.17 -6.49 3.34
N HIS A 71 11.58 -6.68 2.16
CA HIS A 71 11.56 -7.95 1.46
C HIS A 71 12.43 -7.90 0.21
N GLY A 72 13.45 -8.75 0.15
CA GLY A 72 14.32 -8.90 -1.01
C GLY A 72 13.81 -9.98 -1.97
N SER A 73 13.83 -9.69 -3.26
CA SER A 73 13.48 -10.63 -4.32
C SER A 73 14.52 -10.61 -5.44
N LEU A 74 15.00 -11.79 -5.80
CA LEU A 74 15.83 -11.99 -6.99
C LEU A 74 15.04 -12.74 -8.06
N PHE A 75 15.08 -12.17 -9.26
CA PHE A 75 14.62 -12.83 -10.47
C PHE A 75 15.81 -13.11 -11.37
N ASN A 76 16.06 -14.38 -11.67
CA ASN A 76 17.14 -14.81 -12.56
C ASN A 76 16.58 -15.73 -13.63
N GLN A 77 16.37 -15.19 -14.83
CA GLN A 77 16.14 -15.98 -16.03
C GLN A 77 17.48 -16.50 -16.57
N GLY A 78 18.01 -17.52 -15.92
CA GLY A 78 19.17 -18.26 -16.41
C GLY A 78 18.74 -19.48 -17.23
N ASN A 79 19.66 -20.01 -18.05
CA ASN A 79 19.55 -21.33 -18.69
C ASN A 79 19.69 -22.50 -17.68
N GLN A 80 19.54 -22.24 -16.38
CA GLN A 80 19.65 -23.24 -15.33
C GLN A 80 18.31 -23.96 -15.20
N LYS A 81 18.31 -25.29 -15.10
CA LYS A 81 17.09 -26.13 -15.00
C LYS A 81 16.16 -25.76 -13.82
N ASN A 82 16.61 -24.92 -12.88
CA ASN A 82 15.87 -24.45 -11.71
C ASN A 82 15.64 -22.92 -11.72
N SER A 83 15.86 -22.23 -12.84
CA SER A 83 15.59 -20.80 -12.93
C SER A 83 14.09 -20.53 -12.88
N GLN A 84 13.70 -19.55 -12.06
CA GLN A 84 12.33 -19.11 -11.96
C GLN A 84 11.87 -18.56 -13.31
N GLN A 85 10.94 -19.28 -13.95
CA GLN A 85 10.47 -18.95 -15.31
C GLN A 85 9.52 -17.75 -15.33
N SER A 86 8.87 -17.44 -14.20
CA SER A 86 7.89 -16.35 -14.09
C SER A 86 8.35 -15.31 -13.08
N PRO A 87 8.34 -14.01 -13.45
CA PRO A 87 8.66 -12.91 -12.54
C PRO A 87 7.88 -12.99 -11.21
N PRO A 88 8.56 -12.98 -10.05
CA PRO A 88 7.88 -12.84 -8.77
C PRO A 88 7.12 -11.52 -8.69
N SER A 89 6.00 -11.53 -7.97
CA SER A 89 5.09 -10.39 -7.83
C SER A 89 4.83 -10.06 -6.36
N ALA A 90 4.68 -8.77 -6.06
CA ALA A 90 4.14 -8.26 -4.80
C ALA A 90 2.83 -7.52 -5.11
N ILE A 91 1.78 -7.79 -4.36
CA ILE A 91 0.41 -7.34 -4.66
C ILE A 91 -0.17 -6.64 -3.43
N LEU A 92 -0.75 -5.47 -3.63
CA LEU A 92 -1.44 -4.72 -2.59
C LEU A 92 -2.84 -4.33 -3.06
N ALA A 93 -3.86 -4.69 -2.30
CA ALA A 93 -5.21 -4.14 -2.45
C ALA A 93 -5.38 -2.95 -1.51
N PHE A 94 -5.91 -1.83 -2.02
CA PHE A 94 -6.08 -0.60 -1.23
C PHE A 94 -7.33 0.16 -1.68
N PHE A 95 -7.93 0.94 -0.76
CA PHE A 95 -8.95 1.94 -1.10
C PHE A 95 -8.30 3.32 -1.10
N GLY A 96 -8.24 3.97 -2.25
CA GLY A 96 -7.50 5.22 -2.36
C GLY A 96 -7.60 5.92 -3.70
N SER A 97 -6.85 7.02 -3.83
CA SER A 97 -6.83 7.94 -4.97
C SER A 97 -5.44 8.15 -5.57
N SER A 98 -4.40 7.53 -5.00
CA SER A 98 -3.07 7.41 -5.61
C SER A 98 -2.26 6.35 -4.86
N VAL A 99 -1.20 5.84 -5.47
CA VAL A 99 -0.25 4.92 -4.82
C VAL A 99 1.17 5.15 -5.32
N SER A 100 2.15 5.05 -4.42
CA SER A 100 3.58 5.08 -4.70
C SER A 100 4.30 3.90 -4.04
N VAL A 101 5.41 3.49 -4.66
CA VAL A 101 6.23 2.37 -4.18
C VAL A 101 7.63 2.88 -3.89
N ASN A 102 8.11 2.58 -2.69
CA ASN A 102 9.47 2.83 -2.26
C ASN A 102 10.25 1.52 -2.24
N CYS A 103 11.45 1.56 -2.81
CA CYS A 103 12.39 0.45 -2.80
C CYS A 103 13.76 0.96 -2.35
N ILE A 104 14.60 0.02 -1.93
CA ILE A 104 16.02 0.26 -1.72
C ILE A 104 16.78 -0.21 -2.97
N LEU A 105 17.58 0.67 -3.55
CA LEU A 105 18.40 0.40 -4.73
C LEU A 105 19.83 0.09 -4.31
N SER A 106 20.40 -0.97 -4.87
CA SER A 106 21.78 -1.39 -4.61
C SER A 106 22.70 -0.93 -5.74
N ASN A 107 23.81 -0.28 -5.40
CA ASN A 107 24.84 0.10 -6.38
C ASN A 107 25.84 -1.03 -6.68
N GLU A 108 25.65 -2.22 -6.11
CA GLU A 108 26.55 -3.37 -6.25
C GLU A 108 26.49 -3.98 -7.65
N VAL A 109 27.64 -4.39 -8.19
CA VAL A 109 27.73 -4.94 -9.56
C VAL A 109 27.98 -6.44 -9.61
N SER A 110 28.25 -7.10 -8.49
CA SER A 110 28.73 -8.49 -8.50
C SER A 110 28.08 -9.43 -7.48
N ASN A 111 27.52 -8.97 -6.35
CA ASN A 111 26.96 -9.91 -5.37
C ASN A 111 25.98 -9.31 -4.34
N PRO A 112 24.65 -9.43 -4.54
CA PRO A 112 23.97 -9.71 -5.79
C PRO A 112 24.09 -8.49 -6.70
N VAL A 113 23.94 -8.70 -8.01
CA VAL A 113 23.94 -7.59 -8.97
C VAL A 113 22.72 -6.71 -8.71
N GLY A 114 22.95 -5.43 -8.42
CA GLY A 114 21.93 -4.43 -8.06
C GLY A 114 21.07 -3.92 -9.22
N ILE A 115 21.02 -4.65 -10.35
CA ILE A 115 20.15 -4.28 -11.46
C ILE A 115 18.70 -4.48 -11.03
N SER A 116 17.88 -3.43 -11.06
CA SER A 116 16.45 -3.53 -10.79
C SER A 116 15.65 -3.35 -12.06
N ARG A 117 14.66 -4.22 -12.27
CA ARG A 117 13.67 -4.13 -13.34
C ARG A 117 12.31 -4.40 -12.73
N MET A 118 11.41 -3.43 -12.80
CA MET A 118 10.07 -3.55 -12.24
C MET A 118 9.02 -3.16 -13.26
N THR A 119 7.90 -3.87 -13.24
CA THR A 119 6.68 -3.47 -13.95
C THR A 119 5.60 -3.21 -12.91
N PHE A 120 4.90 -2.09 -13.04
CA PHE A 120 3.83 -1.68 -12.14
C PHE A 120 2.51 -1.67 -12.88
N SER A 121 1.53 -2.37 -12.32
CA SER A 121 0.16 -2.39 -12.83
C SER A 121 -0.80 -1.94 -11.75
N VAL A 122 -1.80 -1.15 -12.14
CA VAL A 122 -2.94 -0.79 -11.27
C VAL A 122 -4.19 -1.28 -11.96
N ASP A 123 -4.98 -2.10 -11.27
CA ASP A 123 -6.21 -2.74 -11.75
C ASP A 123 -5.97 -3.59 -13.01
N GLY A 124 -4.85 -4.31 -13.04
CA GLY A 124 -4.44 -5.15 -14.17
C GLY A 124 -3.90 -4.39 -15.38
N ILE A 125 -3.89 -3.05 -15.34
CA ILE A 125 -3.36 -2.21 -16.41
C ILE A 125 -1.94 -1.78 -16.06
N GLN A 126 -0.96 -2.14 -16.88
CA GLN A 126 0.41 -1.67 -16.74
C GLN A 126 0.46 -0.14 -16.82
N ARG A 127 0.95 0.50 -15.76
CA ARG A 127 1.08 1.96 -15.64
C ARG A 127 2.49 2.44 -15.92
N ASN A 128 3.50 1.68 -15.49
CA ASN A 128 4.90 2.07 -15.67
C ASN A 128 5.85 0.86 -15.66
N THR A 129 7.07 1.08 -16.14
CA THR A 129 8.22 0.22 -15.91
C THR A 129 9.34 1.03 -15.28
N PHE A 130 10.12 0.43 -14.39
CA PHE A 130 11.30 1.03 -13.80
C PHE A 130 12.51 0.16 -14.08
N THR A 131 13.62 0.80 -14.45
CA THR A 131 14.91 0.14 -14.61
C THR A 131 16.00 0.94 -13.91
N TYR A 132 16.85 0.24 -13.18
CA TYR A 132 18.01 0.83 -12.52
C TYR A 132 19.24 -0.03 -12.78
N THR A 133 20.36 0.65 -13.05
CA THR A 133 21.66 0.03 -13.28
C THR A 133 22.60 0.46 -12.14
N PRO A 134 23.26 -0.49 -11.45
CA PRO A 134 24.18 -0.20 -10.36
C PRO A 134 25.39 0.60 -10.85
N THR A 135 25.90 1.48 -10.00
CA THR A 135 27.04 2.36 -10.32
C THR A 135 28.41 1.73 -10.03
N GLY A 136 28.46 0.62 -9.29
CA GLY A 136 29.69 -0.07 -8.91
C GLY A 136 30.20 0.21 -7.49
N SER A 137 29.41 0.87 -6.63
CA SER A 137 29.71 1.07 -5.21
C SER A 137 28.93 0.11 -4.31
N SER A 138 29.39 -0.07 -3.07
CA SER A 138 28.70 -0.90 -2.08
C SER A 138 27.58 -0.19 -1.32
N THR A 139 27.02 0.86 -1.92
CA THR A 139 26.07 1.76 -1.27
C THR A 139 24.62 1.41 -1.64
N PHE A 140 23.73 1.63 -0.68
CA PHE A 140 22.30 1.48 -0.85
C PHE A 140 21.62 2.84 -0.72
N GLN A 141 20.49 3.02 -1.39
CA GLN A 141 19.69 4.25 -1.30
C GLN A 141 18.20 3.93 -1.37
N SER A 142 17.39 4.58 -0.54
CA SER A 142 15.93 4.54 -0.66
C SER A 142 15.50 5.43 -1.83
N ALA A 143 14.53 4.96 -2.62
CA ALA A 143 13.98 5.68 -3.75
C ALA A 143 12.51 5.32 -3.98
N THR A 144 11.71 6.33 -4.30
CA THR A 144 10.37 6.12 -4.89
C THR A 144 10.55 5.69 -6.35
N VAL A 145 10.20 4.44 -6.64
CA VAL A 145 10.40 3.82 -7.97
C VAL A 145 9.14 3.85 -8.83
N PHE A 146 7.99 4.13 -8.22
CA PHE A 146 6.72 4.29 -8.90
C PHE A 146 5.82 5.28 -8.17
N SER A 147 5.04 6.03 -8.94
CA SER A 147 3.89 6.79 -8.48
C SER A 147 2.82 6.70 -9.56
N SER A 148 1.57 6.39 -9.18
CA SER A 148 0.46 6.29 -10.11
C SER A 148 -0.01 7.66 -10.63
N GLY A 149 0.32 8.74 -9.92
CA GLY A 149 -0.42 9.99 -10.02
C GLY A 149 -1.88 9.83 -9.56
N PRO A 150 -2.76 10.78 -9.91
CA PRO A 150 -4.16 10.74 -9.52
C PRO A 150 -4.91 9.54 -10.11
N LEU A 151 -5.66 8.86 -9.25
CA LEU A 151 -6.66 7.84 -9.53
C LEU A 151 -8.02 8.34 -9.03
N GLY A 152 -9.11 7.75 -9.50
CA GLY A 152 -10.42 7.99 -8.88
C GLY A 152 -10.49 7.29 -7.52
N LEU A 153 -11.09 7.91 -6.50
CA LEU A 153 -11.22 7.28 -5.18
C LEU A 153 -12.04 5.99 -5.28
N ALA A 154 -11.37 4.83 -5.19
CA ALA A 154 -11.99 3.52 -5.31
C ALA A 154 -11.11 2.43 -4.67
N ASN A 155 -11.62 1.19 -4.70
CA ASN A 155 -10.78 0.02 -4.46
C ASN A 155 -9.90 -0.22 -5.68
N HIS A 156 -8.60 -0.33 -5.45
CA HIS A 156 -7.59 -0.57 -6.45
C HIS A 156 -6.72 -1.78 -6.07
N THR A 157 -6.10 -2.38 -7.07
CA THR A 157 -5.07 -3.40 -6.88
C THR A 157 -3.78 -2.97 -7.56
N LEU A 158 -2.73 -2.78 -6.78
CA LEU A 158 -1.36 -2.59 -7.26
C LEU A 158 -0.68 -3.96 -7.39
N GLU A 159 -0.03 -4.20 -8.53
CA GLU A 159 0.86 -5.33 -8.74
C GLU A 159 2.25 -4.81 -9.14
N ILE A 160 3.28 -5.29 -8.44
CA ILE A 160 4.70 -5.02 -8.71
C ILE A 160 5.33 -6.33 -9.18
N LYS A 161 5.83 -6.37 -10.41
CA LYS A 161 6.56 -7.53 -10.95
C LYS A 161 8.05 -7.30 -10.95
N ASN A 162 8.82 -8.22 -10.36
CA ASN A 162 10.28 -8.21 -10.38
C ASN A 162 10.81 -8.90 -11.64
N GLY A 163 11.23 -8.11 -12.63
CA GLY A 163 11.68 -8.56 -13.93
C GLY A 163 10.56 -8.65 -14.97
N ALA A 164 10.90 -9.24 -16.12
CA ALA A 164 9.98 -9.49 -17.23
C ALA A 164 10.24 -10.88 -17.82
N THR A 165 9.22 -11.56 -18.29
CA THR A 165 9.38 -12.82 -19.05
C THR A 165 10.25 -12.57 -20.29
N GLY A 166 11.28 -13.38 -20.51
CA GLY A 166 12.33 -13.15 -21.52
C GLY A 166 13.38 -12.08 -21.16
N GLY A 167 13.22 -11.36 -20.05
CA GLY A 167 14.16 -10.34 -19.57
C GLY A 167 15.36 -10.90 -18.77
N GLY A 168 16.38 -10.08 -18.59
CA GLY A 168 17.56 -10.41 -17.77
C GLY A 168 17.30 -10.35 -16.25
N SER A 169 18.33 -10.71 -15.48
CA SER A 169 18.27 -10.71 -14.00
C SER A 169 17.80 -9.40 -13.38
N SER A 170 17.12 -9.48 -12.24
CA SER A 170 16.58 -8.31 -11.53
C SER A 170 16.57 -8.53 -10.02
N LEU A 171 16.92 -7.48 -9.28
CA LEU A 171 16.83 -7.36 -7.84
C LEU A 171 15.76 -6.32 -7.49
N VAL A 172 14.85 -6.68 -6.59
CA VAL A 172 13.94 -5.75 -5.92
C VAL A 172 14.17 -5.89 -4.42
N ILE A 173 14.36 -4.77 -3.74
CA ILE A 173 14.36 -4.68 -2.27
C ILE A 173 13.17 -3.78 -1.94
N LEU A 174 12.01 -4.39 -1.68
CA LEU A 174 10.78 -3.67 -1.41
C LEU A 174 10.77 -3.21 0.05
N ASP A 175 10.46 -1.94 0.25
CA ASP A 175 10.50 -1.26 1.54
C ASP A 175 9.08 -0.89 1.98
N SER A 176 8.39 -0.04 1.22
CA SER A 176 7.04 0.38 1.60
C SER A 176 6.19 0.79 0.41
N ILE A 177 4.88 0.78 0.62
CA ILE A 177 3.90 1.26 -0.36
C ILE A 177 3.04 2.32 0.33
N THR A 178 2.93 3.50 -0.25
CA THR A 178 2.09 4.58 0.29
C THR A 178 0.92 4.84 -0.64
N TYR A 179 -0.30 4.84 -0.14
CA TYR A 179 -1.49 5.24 -0.90
C TYR A 179 -2.18 6.43 -0.24
N SER A 180 -2.88 7.23 -1.03
CA SER A 180 -3.71 8.33 -0.52
C SER A 180 -5.17 7.93 -0.45
N THR A 181 -5.90 8.34 0.58
CA THR A 181 -7.35 8.13 0.72
C THR A 181 -8.00 9.34 1.38
N ASP A 182 -9.32 9.46 1.32
CA ASP A 182 -10.05 10.50 2.03
C ASP A 182 -10.26 10.12 3.51
N ASP A 183 -10.08 11.09 4.42
CA ASP A 183 -10.24 10.95 5.89
C ASP A 183 -11.72 10.89 6.34
N LEU A 184 -12.59 10.27 5.55
CA LEU A 184 -14.02 10.16 5.90
C LEU A 184 -14.29 9.23 7.11
N THR A 185 -13.24 8.70 7.73
CA THR A 185 -13.29 7.79 8.89
C THR A 185 -13.20 8.47 10.26
N SER A 186 -13.11 9.81 10.35
CA SER A 186 -13.44 10.46 11.62
C SER A 186 -14.97 10.56 11.76
N PRO A 187 -15.64 9.79 12.63
CA PRO A 187 -17.05 10.02 12.89
C PRO A 187 -17.16 11.45 13.45
N SER A 188 -17.83 12.32 12.69
CA SER A 188 -18.31 13.56 13.26
C SER A 188 -19.27 13.17 14.38
N SER A 189 -18.86 13.44 15.64
CA SER A 189 -19.63 13.24 16.86
C SER A 189 -20.85 14.19 16.90
N SER A 190 -21.76 14.02 15.95
CA SER A 190 -22.94 14.86 15.74
C SER A 190 -24.20 14.01 15.55
N ALA A 191 -24.33 12.91 16.29
CA ALA A 191 -25.62 12.27 16.51
C ALA A 191 -26.01 12.48 17.97
N LEU A 192 -26.65 13.62 18.26
CA LEU A 192 -27.47 13.78 19.45
C LEU A 192 -28.60 12.75 19.34
N ALA A 193 -28.42 11.60 20.00
CA ALA A 193 -29.49 10.64 20.21
C ALA A 193 -30.54 11.32 21.10
N ALA A 194 -31.62 11.81 20.48
CA ALA A 194 -32.81 12.25 21.17
C ALA A 194 -33.42 11.05 21.89
N SER A 195 -33.39 11.12 23.23
CA SER A 195 -34.06 10.22 24.15
C SER A 195 -35.56 10.20 23.85
N GLN A 196 -36.11 9.02 23.54
CA GLN A 196 -37.56 8.78 23.59
C GLN A 196 -37.85 7.76 24.68
N THR A 197 -38.34 8.29 25.81
CA THR A 197 -39.02 7.58 26.88
C THR A 197 -40.30 6.94 26.34
N VAL A 198 -40.36 5.60 26.33
CA VAL A 198 -41.63 4.87 26.18
C VAL A 198 -42.04 4.39 27.57
N GLN A 199 -43.10 5.01 28.09
CA GLN A 199 -43.71 4.70 29.37
C GLN A 199 -44.74 3.56 29.18
N ALA A 200 -44.76 2.61 30.12
CA ALA A 200 -45.64 1.43 30.15
C ALA A 200 -47.10 1.78 30.47
N PRO A 201 -48.03 0.85 30.19
CA PRO A 201 -49.14 0.62 31.12
C PRO A 201 -49.29 -0.85 31.57
N ASP A 202 -49.79 -0.96 32.79
CA ASP A 202 -50.06 -2.12 33.65
C ASP A 202 -50.83 -3.29 33.05
N SER A 203 -50.59 -4.47 33.63
CA SER A 203 -51.35 -5.72 33.47
C SER A 203 -52.66 -5.73 34.30
N PRO A 204 -53.63 -6.59 33.98
CA PRO A 204 -54.10 -7.55 35.01
C PRO A 204 -54.39 -8.99 34.49
N PRO A 205 -54.66 -9.96 35.40
CA PRO A 205 -54.42 -11.40 35.20
C PRO A 205 -55.69 -12.23 34.97
N ASN A 206 -55.55 -13.45 34.43
CA ASN A 206 -56.40 -14.63 34.75
C ASN A 206 -55.86 -15.85 33.98
N SER A 207 -55.37 -16.91 34.63
CA SER A 207 -56.06 -18.03 35.33
C SER A 207 -56.61 -19.11 34.38
N SER A 208 -56.10 -20.32 34.64
CA SER A 208 -56.29 -21.57 33.90
C SER A 208 -57.70 -22.17 34.03
N PRO A 209 -57.99 -23.19 33.23
CA PRO A 209 -58.03 -24.56 33.79
C PRO A 209 -57.04 -25.52 33.13
#